data_AF-A0A317Z3P1-F1
#
_entry.id   AF-A0A317Z3P1-F1
#
_cell.length_a   1.000
_cell.length_b   1.000
_cell.length_c   1.000
_cell.angle_alpha   90.00
_cell.angle_beta   90.00
_cell.angle_gamma   90.00
#
_symmetry.space_group_name_H-M   'P 1'
#
loop_
_entity.id
_entity.type
_entity.pdbx_description
1 polymer ?
#
loop_
_entity_poly.entity_id
_entity_poly.type
_entity_poly.pdbx_seq_one_letter_code
_entity_poly.pdbx_strand_id
1 'polypeptide(L)'
;RMKSIHYIATVVSVYRKVIDAYAADPENFKIKPEWLFELDKCANRDTAPAFFKGTPGYEEQMFGNESSKKAPFDFIGLVLDYDKDSQMATIQQRNHFKPGQEVEFFGPEIQTFK
;
A
#
# COMPACT_ATOMS: atom_id res chain seq x y z
N ARG A 1 -5.88 10.07 14.88
CA ARG A 1 -5.98 9.43 13.55
C ARG A 1 -5.35 8.06 13.63
N MET A 2 -6.07 6.99 13.32
CA MET A 2 -5.53 5.63 13.37
C MET A 2 -5.08 5.22 11.97
N LYS A 3 -3.79 4.93 11.79
CA LYS A 3 -3.29 4.31 10.55
C LYS A 3 -3.80 2.87 10.56
N SER A 4 -4.47 2.45 9.48
CA SER A 4 -5.01 1.09 9.39
C SER A 4 -3.88 0.06 9.28
N ILE A 5 -4.19 -1.21 9.59
CA ILE A 5 -3.24 -2.31 9.39
C ILE A 5 -2.79 -2.42 7.92
N HIS A 6 -3.70 -2.14 6.98
CA HIS A 6 -3.39 -2.10 5.55
C HIS A 6 -2.32 -1.06 5.23
N TYR A 7 -2.47 0.17 5.74
CA TYR A 7 -1.46 1.22 5.53
C TYR A 7 -0.08 0.78 6.02
N ILE A 8 -0.01 0.22 7.23
CA ILE A 8 1.27 -0.25 7.81
C ILE A 8 1.84 -1.39 6.96
N ALA A 9 1.02 -2.37 6.58
CA ALA A 9 1.45 -3.49 5.76
C ALA A 9 2.01 -3.06 4.40
N THR A 10 1.32 -2.15 3.70
CA THR A 10 1.76 -1.62 2.39
C THR A 10 3.08 -0.87 2.52
N VAL A 11 3.15 0.10 3.45
CA VAL A 11 4.36 0.93 3.63
C VAL A 11 5.55 0.08 4.06
N VAL A 12 5.40 -0.77 5.08
CA VAL A 12 6.50 -1.61 5.58
C VAL A 12 6.95 -2.60 4.50
N SER A 13 6.02 -3.22 3.77
CA SER A 13 6.36 -4.15 2.67
C SER A 13 7.17 -3.47 1.57
N VAL A 14 6.72 -2.30 1.09
CA VAL A 14 7.44 -1.58 0.03
C VAL A 14 8.81 -1.12 0.51
N TYR A 15 8.90 -0.53 1.71
CA TYR A 15 10.19 -0.08 2.23
C TYR A 15 11.16 -1.24 2.47
N ARG A 16 10.68 -2.39 2.97
CA ARG A 16 11.50 -3.60 3.12
C ARG A 16 12.06 -4.04 1.77
N LYS A 17 11.21 -4.13 0.74
CA LYS A 17 11.63 -4.47 -0.64
C LYS A 17 12.67 -3.50 -1.20
N VAL A 18 12.50 -2.20 -0.96
CA VAL A 18 13.44 -1.16 -1.37
C VAL A 18 14.80 -1.34 -0.68
N ILE A 19 14.79 -1.55 0.63
CA ILE A 19 16.02 -1.72 1.42
C ILE A 19 16.73 -3.01 1.01
N ASP A 20 16.00 -4.12 0.84
CA ASP A 20 16.57 -5.40 0.39
C ASP A 20 17.19 -5.29 -1.00
N ALA A 21 16.51 -4.63 -1.94
CA ALA A 21 17.01 -4.43 -3.29
C ALA A 21 18.28 -3.55 -3.30
N TYR A 22 18.32 -2.49 -2.50
CA TYR A 22 19.51 -1.65 -2.36
C TYR A 22 20.66 -2.43 -1.71
N ALA A 23 20.40 -3.20 -0.65
CA ALA A 23 21.42 -3.98 0.04
C ALA A 23 22.01 -5.11 -0.84
N ALA A 24 21.23 -5.65 -1.78
CA ALA A 24 21.67 -6.70 -2.69
C ALA A 24 22.62 -6.20 -3.80
N ASP A 25 22.34 -5.02 -4.38
CA ASP A 25 23.18 -4.41 -5.41
C ASP A 25 23.11 -2.87 -5.34
N PRO A 26 23.93 -2.24 -4.48
CA PRO A 26 23.94 -0.79 -4.33
C PRO A 26 24.37 -0.03 -5.60
N GLU A 27 25.23 -0.63 -6.43
CA GLU A 27 25.81 0.04 -7.60
C GLU A 27 24.81 0.14 -8.76
N ASN A 28 23.95 -0.87 -8.93
CA ASN A 28 22.91 -0.87 -9.98
C ASN A 28 21.50 -0.61 -9.43
N PHE A 29 21.38 -0.15 -8.18
CA PHE A 29 20.09 0.09 -7.55
C PHE A 29 19.23 1.09 -8.34
N LYS A 30 18.00 0.70 -8.63
CA LYS A 30 16.98 1.55 -9.26
C LYS A 30 15.65 1.36 -8.55
N ILE A 31 14.97 2.48 -8.33
CA ILE A 31 13.59 2.47 -7.85
C ILE A 31 12.72 1.88 -8.96
N LYS A 32 11.94 0.87 -8.60
CA LYS A 32 11.01 0.25 -9.53
C LYS A 32 9.64 0.95 -9.48
N PRO A 33 9.02 1.29 -10.63
CA PRO A 33 7.74 2.00 -10.65
C PRO A 33 6.61 1.32 -9.87
N GLU A 34 6.60 -0.01 -9.79
CA GLU A 34 5.61 -0.77 -9.03
C GLU A 34 5.60 -0.43 -7.54
N TRP A 35 6.76 -0.05 -6.95
CA TRP A 35 6.83 0.35 -5.55
C TRP A 35 6.10 1.67 -5.29
N LEU A 36 6.17 2.59 -6.25
CA LEU A 36 5.45 3.86 -6.18
C LEU A 36 3.95 3.63 -6.33
N PHE A 37 3.55 2.76 -7.27
CA PHE A 37 2.16 2.40 -7.47
C PHE A 37 1.54 1.76 -6.22
N GLU A 38 2.24 0.82 -5.58
CA GLU A 38 1.78 0.20 -4.33
C GLU A 38 1.61 1.22 -3.18
N LEU A 39 2.54 2.17 -3.04
CA LEU A 39 2.41 3.22 -2.02
C LEU A 39 1.22 4.14 -2.29
N ASP A 40 0.93 4.43 -3.55
CA ASP A 40 -0.21 5.26 -3.95
C ASP A 40 -1.55 4.61 -3.59
N LYS A 41 -1.66 3.27 -3.62
CA LYS A 41 -2.88 2.54 -3.22
C LYS A 41 -3.34 2.85 -1.79
N CYS A 42 -2.38 3.09 -0.88
CA CYS A 42 -2.69 3.39 0.52
C CYS A 42 -2.71 4.90 0.84
N ALA A 43 -2.29 5.74 -0.11
CA ALA A 43 -2.27 7.18 0.04
C ALA A 43 -3.66 7.77 -0.24
N ASN A 44 -4.29 8.32 0.80
CA ASN A 44 -5.56 9.05 0.67
C ASN A 44 -5.36 10.57 0.57
N ARG A 45 -4.10 11.02 0.55
CA ARG A 45 -3.70 12.42 0.46
C ARG A 45 -2.41 12.53 -0.30
N ASP A 46 -2.25 13.65 -0.99
CA ASP A 46 -0.99 13.99 -1.64
C ASP A 46 0.13 14.09 -0.60
N THR A 47 1.37 13.92 -1.05
CA THR A 47 2.53 14.12 -0.19
C THR A 47 3.37 15.25 -0.77
N ALA A 48 3.97 16.04 0.11
CA ALA A 48 4.88 17.11 -0.26
C ALA A 48 6.29 16.75 0.20
N PRO A 49 7.34 17.10 -0.55
CA PRO A 49 8.72 16.92 -0.13
C PRO A 49 9.04 17.72 1.14
N ALA A 50 8.31 18.80 1.42
CA ALA A 50 8.50 19.63 2.60
C ALA A 50 9.97 20.03 2.79
N PHE A 51 10.44 20.00 4.03
CA PHE A 51 11.80 20.36 4.42
C PHE A 51 12.92 19.53 3.76
N PHE A 52 12.59 18.43 3.08
CA PHE A 52 13.59 17.69 2.32
C PHE A 52 14.15 18.48 1.14
N LYS A 53 13.34 19.34 0.49
CA LYS A 53 13.76 20.16 -0.65
C LYS A 53 13.90 21.66 -0.34
N GLY A 54 13.62 22.07 0.89
CA GLY A 54 13.70 23.45 1.34
C GLY A 54 12.50 23.85 2.19
N THR A 55 12.37 25.14 2.49
CA THR A 55 11.24 25.64 3.27
C THR A 55 9.93 25.51 2.48
N PRO A 56 8.90 24.82 3.02
CA PRO A 56 7.63 24.62 2.31
C PRO A 56 6.94 25.93 1.92
N GLY A 57 6.50 26.04 0.67
CA GLY A 57 5.74 27.18 0.14
C GLY A 57 4.22 27.02 0.26
N TYR A 58 3.46 27.98 -0.30
CA TYR A 58 1.99 27.91 -0.33
C TYR A 58 1.45 26.76 -1.21
N GLU A 59 2.24 26.27 -2.17
CA GLU A 59 1.87 25.17 -3.07
C GLU A 59 1.87 23.81 -2.36
N GLU A 60 2.60 23.70 -1.25
CA GLU A 60 2.62 22.50 -0.40
C GLU A 60 1.50 22.53 0.65
N GLN A 61 0.70 23.60 0.67
CA GLN A 61 -0.45 23.72 1.56
C GLN A 61 -1.67 23.08 0.91
N MET A 62 -2.26 22.14 1.64
CA MET A 62 -3.42 21.36 1.20
C MET A 62 -4.72 22.16 1.31
N PHE A 63 -4.96 23.10 0.39
CA PHE A 63 -6.20 23.89 0.31
C PHE A 63 -7.24 23.35 -0.69
N GLY A 64 -6.95 22.23 -1.37
CA GLY A 64 -7.81 21.66 -2.42
C GLY A 64 -8.96 20.77 -1.94
N ASN A 65 -9.73 20.22 -2.90
CA ASN A 65 -10.80 19.23 -2.69
C ASN A 65 -10.25 17.85 -2.26
N GLU A 66 -9.53 17.76 -1.14
CA GLU A 66 -8.96 16.50 -0.64
C GLU A 66 -10.02 15.41 -0.40
N SER A 67 -11.27 15.80 -0.18
CA SER A 67 -12.40 14.90 0.03
C SER A 67 -12.82 14.12 -1.23
N SER A 68 -12.26 14.41 -2.41
CA SER A 68 -12.61 13.71 -3.67
C SER A 68 -11.64 12.60 -4.08
N LYS A 69 -10.42 12.55 -3.52
CA LYS A 69 -9.45 11.48 -3.81
C LYS A 69 -9.78 10.25 -2.97
N LYS A 70 -10.69 9.42 -3.48
CA LYS A 70 -10.88 8.06 -2.94
C LYS A 70 -9.65 7.24 -3.28
N ALA A 71 -9.12 6.52 -2.30
CA ALA A 71 -8.12 5.49 -2.57
C ALA A 71 -8.69 4.53 -3.64
N PRO A 72 -7.90 4.13 -4.64
CA PRO A 72 -8.38 3.26 -5.71
C PRO A 72 -8.78 1.86 -5.20
N PHE A 73 -8.36 1.52 -3.97
CA PHE A 73 -8.61 0.24 -3.34
C PHE A 73 -9.19 0.44 -1.95
N ASP A 74 -10.15 -0.43 -1.60
CA ASP A 74 -10.66 -0.56 -0.24
C ASP A 74 -10.02 -1.78 0.42
N PHE A 75 -9.52 -1.62 1.64
CA PHE A 75 -9.06 -2.75 2.43
C PHE A 75 -10.26 -3.57 2.93
N ILE A 76 -10.49 -4.75 2.36
CA ILE A 76 -11.68 -5.54 2.65
C ILE A 76 -11.55 -6.52 3.82
N GLY A 77 -10.34 -7.00 4.11
CA GLY A 77 -10.15 -8.01 5.15
C GLY A 77 -8.72 -8.51 5.32
N LEU A 78 -8.53 -9.34 6.33
CA LEU A 78 -7.26 -9.99 6.67
C LEU A 78 -7.39 -11.50 6.52
N VAL A 79 -6.48 -12.15 5.79
CA VAL A 79 -6.41 -13.61 5.74
C VAL A 79 -5.92 -14.12 7.10
N LEU A 80 -6.72 -14.96 7.74
CA LEU A 80 -6.39 -15.58 9.03
C LEU A 80 -5.77 -16.96 8.85
N ASP A 81 -6.28 -17.72 7.88
CA ASP A 81 -5.87 -19.10 7.64
C ASP A 81 -6.17 -19.53 6.20
N TYR A 82 -5.48 -20.56 5.73
CA TYR A 82 -5.71 -21.19 4.43
C TYR A 82 -5.57 -22.71 4.53
N ASP A 83 -6.66 -23.42 4.27
CA ASP A 83 -6.68 -24.87 4.19
C ASP A 83 -6.31 -25.32 2.77
N LYS A 84 -5.22 -26.09 2.67
CA LYS A 84 -4.68 -26.60 1.40
C LYS A 84 -5.51 -27.74 0.82
N ASP A 85 -6.21 -28.51 1.65
CA ASP A 85 -6.97 -29.69 1.22
C ASP A 85 -8.33 -29.26 0.66
N SER A 86 -9.04 -28.37 1.35
CA SER A 86 -10.30 -27.80 0.86
C SER A 86 -10.14 -26.59 -0.06
N GLN A 87 -8.92 -26.05 -0.18
CA GLN A 87 -8.59 -24.82 -0.90
C GLN A 87 -9.35 -23.59 -0.39
N MET A 88 -9.71 -23.56 0.89
CA MET A 88 -10.50 -22.49 1.49
C MET A 88 -9.65 -21.52 2.33
N ALA A 89 -9.80 -20.22 2.08
CA ALA A 89 -9.22 -19.16 2.90
C ALA A 89 -10.21 -18.65 3.95
N THR A 90 -9.79 -18.58 5.20
CA THR A 90 -10.53 -17.90 6.27
C THR A 90 -10.14 -16.43 6.30
N ILE A 91 -11.10 -15.52 6.07
CA ILE A 91 -10.85 -14.08 5.99
C ILE A 91 -11.63 -13.36 7.09
N GLN A 92 -10.94 -12.54 7.89
CA GLN A 92 -11.58 -11.57 8.76
C GLN A 92 -12.06 -10.38 7.94
N GLN A 93 -13.38 -10.23 7.81
CA GLN A 93 -13.99 -9.08 7.14
C GLN A 93 -13.74 -7.78 7.91
N ARG A 94 -13.32 -6.74 7.19
CA ARG A 94 -13.08 -5.38 7.72
C ARG A 94 -13.92 -4.32 7.01
N ASN A 95 -14.20 -4.52 5.72
CA ASN A 95 -15.14 -3.71 4.95
C ASN A 95 -16.09 -4.62 4.14
N HIS A 96 -17.15 -4.03 3.61
CA HIS A 96 -18.12 -4.77 2.81
C HIS A 96 -17.53 -5.18 1.46
N PHE A 97 -17.60 -6.47 1.16
CA PHE A 97 -17.35 -7.02 -0.17
C PHE A 97 -18.34 -8.15 -0.45
N LYS A 98 -18.56 -8.49 -1.72
CA LYS A 98 -19.57 -9.46 -2.16
C LYS A 98 -19.06 -10.36 -3.29
N PRO A 99 -19.67 -11.53 -3.51
CA PRO A 99 -19.36 -12.38 -4.65
C PRO A 99 -19.41 -11.61 -5.97
N GLY A 100 -18.43 -11.86 -6.84
CA GLY A 100 -18.26 -11.19 -8.13
C GLY A 100 -17.42 -9.90 -8.09
N GLN A 101 -16.92 -9.48 -6.92
CA GLN A 101 -15.88 -8.45 -6.85
C GLN A 101 -14.49 -9.07 -7.00
N GLU A 102 -13.61 -8.37 -7.71
CA GLU A 102 -12.20 -8.73 -7.84
C GLU A 102 -11.46 -8.33 -6.55
N VAL A 103 -10.66 -9.24 -6.02
CA VAL A 103 -9.92 -9.06 -4.77
C VAL A 103 -8.44 -9.23 -5.05
N GLU A 104 -7.62 -8.32 -4.53
CA GLU A 104 -6.17 -8.41 -4.61
C GLU A 104 -5.62 -8.87 -3.26
N PHE A 105 -4.72 -9.86 -3.29
CA PHE A 105 -4.00 -10.38 -2.12
C PHE A 105 -2.55 -9.92 -2.17
N PHE A 106 -2.04 -9.48 -1.02
CA PHE A 106 -0.64 -9.08 -0.86
C PHE A 106 -0.12 -9.43 0.54
N GLY A 107 1.19 -9.58 0.66
CA GLY A 107 1.85 -9.98 1.91
C GLY A 107 3.38 -9.83 1.84
N PRO A 108 4.08 -10.11 2.95
CA PRO A 108 5.52 -9.91 3.05
C PRO A 108 6.34 -10.81 2.10
N GLU A 109 5.89 -12.06 1.91
CA GLU A 109 6.64 -13.09 1.16
C GLU A 109 5.96 -13.51 -0.15
N ILE A 110 4.87 -12.83 -0.52
CA ILE A 110 4.13 -13.13 -1.74
C ILE A 110 4.19 -11.95 -2.71
N GLN A 111 4.19 -12.27 -4.00
CA GLN A 111 3.88 -11.26 -5.00
C GLN A 111 2.39 -10.95 -4.94
N THR A 112 2.04 -9.70 -5.20
CA THR A 112 0.64 -9.28 -5.26
C THR A 112 -0.06 -10.01 -6.40
N PHE A 113 -1.21 -10.63 -6.12
CA PHE A 113 -2.01 -11.34 -7.12
C PHE A 113 -3.52 -11.09 -6.93
N LYS A 114 -4.30 -11.42 -7.95
CA LYS A 114 -5.75 -11.29 -8.00
C LYS A 114 -6.41 -12.66 -8.06
#